data_AF-A0A3L6TAS0-F1
#
_entry.id   AF-A0A3L6TAS0-F1
#
_cell.length_a   1.000
_cell.length_b   1.000
_cell.length_c   1.000
_cell.angle_alpha   90.00
_cell.angle_beta   90.00
_cell.angle_gamma   90.00
#
_symmetry.space_group_name_H-M   'P 1'
#
loop_
_entity.id
_entity.type
_entity.pdbx_description
1 polymer ?
#
loop_
_entity_poly.entity_id
_entity_poly.type
_entity_poly.pdbx_seq_one_letter_code
_entity_poly.pdbx_strand_id
1 'polypeptide(L)' 'MATMAQWFPGRSAEEHRRIVEDMNEMAGAVPEAEDIARAALYLASDEAKYVNGHNLVVDGGFTVGKAPNMPKPGR' A
#
# COMPACT_ATOMS: atom_id res chain seq x y z
N MET A 1 11.35 -9.02 4.25
CA MET A 1 10.73 -7.77 4.74
C MET A 1 10.55 -7.89 6.24
N ALA A 2 11.06 -6.93 7.01
CA ALA A 2 10.83 -6.87 8.46
C ALA A 2 9.37 -6.45 8.74
N THR A 3 8.77 -6.92 9.83
CA THR A 3 7.37 -6.60 10.15
C THR A 3 7.27 -5.25 10.87
N MET A 4 6.10 -4.57 10.79
CA MET A 4 5.87 -3.32 11.53
C MET A 4 6.10 -3.48 13.04
N ALA A 5 5.82 -4.67 13.58
CA ALA A 5 6.08 -5.00 14.98
C ALA A 5 7.58 -4.99 15.34
N GLN A 6 8.47 -5.29 14.38
CA GLN A 6 9.91 -5.22 14.58
C GLN A 6 10.45 -3.78 14.54
N TRP A 7 9.84 -2.91 13.73
CA TRP A 7 10.26 -1.50 13.61
C TRP A 7 9.67 -0.58 14.67
N PHE A 8 8.48 -0.93 15.17
CA PHE A 8 7.78 -0.18 16.20
C PHE A 8 7.41 -1.10 17.36
N PRO A 9 8.40 -1.60 18.12
CA PRO A 9 8.15 -2.44 19.28
C PRO A 9 7.36 -1.66 20.33
N GLY A 10 6.44 -2.35 21.04
CA GLY A 10 5.64 -1.77 22.12
C GLY A 10 4.38 -1.02 21.68
N ARG A 11 4.13 -0.85 20.38
CA ARG A 11 2.85 -0.35 19.86
C ARG A 11 1.82 -1.47 19.76
N SER A 12 0.55 -1.11 19.96
CA SER A 12 -0.60 -1.98 19.76
C SER A 12 -0.82 -2.31 18.29
N ALA A 13 -1.56 -3.40 18.03
CA ALA A 13 -1.92 -3.79 16.67
C ALA A 13 -2.71 -2.70 15.91
N GLU A 14 -3.49 -1.89 16.62
CA GLU A 14 -4.23 -0.79 16.01
C GLU A 14 -3.32 0.38 15.64
N GLU A 15 -2.32 0.69 16.46
CA GLU A 15 -1.31 1.69 16.10
C GLU A 15 -0.44 1.22 14.93
N HIS A 16 -0.11 -0.08 14.86
CA HIS A 16 0.56 -0.63 13.68
C HIS A 16 -0.31 -0.52 12.42
N ARG A 17 -1.62 -0.71 12.53
CA ARG A 17 -2.54 -0.52 11.40
C ARG A 17 -2.54 0.93 10.91
N ARG A 18 -2.64 1.90 11.83
CA ARG A 18 -2.60 3.33 11.46
C ARG A 18 -1.29 3.72 10.78
N ILE A 19 -0.16 3.18 11.23
CA ILE A 19 1.13 3.40 10.57
C ILE A 19 1.10 2.91 9.12
N VAL A 20 0.46 1.76 8.85
CA VAL A 20 0.31 1.23 7.48
C VAL A 20 -0.66 2.09 6.65
N GLU A 21 -1.74 2.58 7.25
CA GLU A 21 -2.68 3.50 6.59
C GLU A 21 -1.99 4.83 6.21
N ASP A 22 -1.15 5.38 7.09
CA ASP A 22 -0.37 6.61 6.85
C ASP A 22 0.74 6.43 5.80
N MET A 23 1.06 5.19 5.39
CA MET A 23 1.99 4.92 4.28
C MET A 23 1.31 5.09 2.90
N ASN A 24 0.00 5.29 2.86
CA ASN A 24 -0.75 5.56 1.63
C ASN A 24 -0.66 7.05 1.28
N GLU A 25 -0.27 7.36 0.04
CA GLU A 25 -0.22 8.74 -0.47
C GLU A 25 -1.62 9.26 -0.89
N MET A 26 -2.58 8.36 -1.08
CA MET A 26 -3.97 8.72 -1.32
C MET A 26 -4.68 9.03 0.00
N ALA A 27 -4.83 10.33 0.29
CA ALA A 27 -5.52 10.80 1.49
C ALA A 27 -6.92 10.19 1.67
N GLY A 28 -7.14 9.54 2.81
CA GLY A 28 -8.46 9.03 3.22
C GLY A 28 -8.90 7.71 2.58
N ALA A 29 -8.06 7.08 1.75
CA ALA A 29 -8.33 5.76 1.19
C ALA A 29 -7.60 4.67 1.99
N VAL A 30 -8.29 3.60 2.34
CA VAL A 30 -7.68 2.38 2.89
C VAL A 30 -7.72 1.32 1.79
N PRO A 31 -6.59 0.68 1.44
CA PRO A 31 -6.59 -0.38 0.43
C PRO A 31 -7.45 -1.56 0.89
N GLU A 32 -8.39 -1.98 0.06
CA GLU A 32 -9.22 -3.16 0.28
C GLU A 32 -8.91 -4.27 -0.73
N ALA A 33 -9.35 -5.51 -0.44
CA ALA A 33 -9.16 -6.63 -1.36
C ALA A 33 -9.81 -6.37 -2.73
N GLU A 34 -10.91 -5.62 -2.72
CA GLU A 34 -11.68 -5.21 -3.88
C GLU A 34 -10.90 -4.27 -4.80
N ASP A 35 -9.94 -3.49 -4.29
CA ASP A 35 -9.08 -2.63 -5.13
C ASP A 35 -8.15 -3.48 -6.00
N ILE A 36 -7.59 -4.55 -5.42
CA ILE A 36 -6.79 -5.53 -6.17
C ILE A 36 -7.67 -6.29 -7.17
N ALA A 37 -8.87 -6.71 -6.76
CA ALA A 37 -9.79 -7.41 -7.64
C ALA A 37 -10.22 -6.54 -8.84
N ARG A 38 -10.47 -5.24 -8.64
CA ARG A 38 -10.79 -4.29 -9.70
C ARG A 38 -9.61 -4.08 -10.65
N ALA A 39 -8.39 -3.97 -10.13
CA ALA A 39 -7.19 -3.87 -10.97
C ALA A 39 -6.96 -5.13 -11.82
N ALA A 40 -7.16 -6.32 -11.22
CA ALA A 40 -7.10 -7.58 -11.94
C ALA A 40 -8.21 -7.69 -13.00
N LEU A 41 -9.42 -7.24 -12.68
CA LEU A 41 -10.54 -7.20 -13.62
C LEU A 41 -10.22 -6.31 -14.83
N TYR A 42 -9.65 -5.12 -14.61
CA TYR A 42 -9.18 -4.25 -15.68
C TYR A 42 -8.14 -4.95 -16.58
N LEU A 43 -7.13 -5.60 -15.98
CA LEU A 43 -6.11 -6.31 -16.77
C LEU A 43 -6.67 -7.50 -17.55
N ALA A 44 -7.77 -8.09 -17.09
CA ALA A 44 -8.46 -9.20 -17.74
C ALA A 44 -9.49 -8.76 -18.79
N SER A 45 -9.76 -7.46 -18.92
CA SER A 45 -10.82 -6.94 -19.78
C SER A 45 -10.30 -6.40 -21.12
N ASP A 46 -11.22 -6.13 -22.04
CA ASP A 46 -10.90 -5.60 -23.38
C ASP A 46 -10.29 -4.19 -23.31
N GLU A 47 -10.54 -3.45 -22.23
CA GLU A 47 -9.95 -2.14 -21.96
C GLU A 47 -8.42 -2.21 -21.82
N ALA A 48 -7.85 -3.36 -21.44
CA ALA A 48 -6.41 -3.56 -21.34
C ALA A 48 -5.76 -4.14 -22.60
N LYS A 49 -6.44 -4.13 -23.77
CA LYS A 49 -5.98 -4.81 -25.01
C LYS A 49 -4.54 -4.52 -25.48
N TYR A 50 -3.94 -3.40 -25.06
CA TYR A 50 -2.56 -3.02 -25.41
C TYR A 50 -1.65 -2.83 -24.19
N VAL A 51 -2.12 -3.20 -22.99
CA VAL A 51 -1.35 -3.14 -21.75
C VAL A 51 -0.80 -4.54 -21.47
N ASN A 52 0.45 -4.76 -21.85
CA ASN A 52 1.17 -6.00 -21.59
C ASN A 52 2.61 -5.73 -21.13
N GLY A 53 3.24 -6.72 -20.49
CA GLY A 53 4.62 -6.62 -20.01
C GLY A 53 4.87 -5.57 -18.92
N HIS A 54 3.82 -4.98 -18.35
CA HIS A 54 3.90 -3.95 -17.33
C HIS A 54 3.51 -4.47 -15.95
N ASN A 55 4.24 -4.04 -14.92
CA ASN A 55 3.88 -4.30 -13.53
C ASN A 55 2.93 -3.20 -13.05
N LEU A 56 1.64 -3.50 -13.00
CA LEU A 56 0.64 -2.60 -12.42
C LEU A 56 0.72 -2.65 -10.89
N VAL A 57 1.31 -1.62 -10.29
CA VAL A 57 1.43 -1.50 -8.83
C VAL A 57 0.14 -0.89 -8.26
N VAL A 58 -0.44 -1.55 -7.25
CA VAL A 58 -1.68 -1.13 -6.58
C VAL A 58 -1.42 -1.08 -5.07
N ASP A 59 -0.82 0.00 -4.61
CA ASP A 59 -0.31 0.14 -3.24
C ASP A 59 -0.57 1.52 -2.60
N GLY A 60 -1.51 2.29 -3.17
CA GLY A 60 -1.77 3.64 -2.69
C GLY A 60 -0.67 4.66 -3.01
N GLY A 61 0.24 4.36 -3.95
CA GLY A 61 1.32 5.26 -4.34
C GLY A 61 2.57 5.13 -3.47
N PHE A 62 2.60 4.18 -2.53
CA PHE A 62 3.73 3.94 -1.64
C PHE A 62 5.05 3.73 -2.40
N THR A 63 5.04 2.98 -3.51
CA THR A 63 6.23 2.68 -4.31
C THR A 63 6.87 3.92 -4.97
N VAL A 64 6.12 5.00 -5.18
CA VAL A 64 6.61 6.22 -5.84
C VAL A 64 6.82 7.40 -4.88
N GLY A 65 6.37 7.28 -3.63
CA GLY A 65 6.53 8.31 -2.58
C GLY A 65 7.99 8.52 -2.17
N LYS A 66 8.42 9.78 -2.07
CA LYS A 66 9.74 10.14 -1.51
C LYS A 66 9.66 10.18 0.01
N ALA A 67 9.87 9.00 0.59
CA ALA A 67 9.83 8.67 2.02
C ALA A 67 8.40 8.81 2.60
N PRO A 68 7.79 7.71 3.08
CA PRO A 68 6.52 7.82 3.78
C PRO A 68 6.68 8.78 4.96
N ASN A 69 5.61 9.49 5.34
CA ASN A 69 5.58 10.33 6.52
C ASN A 69 5.57 9.48 7.81
N MET A 70 6.53 8.55 7.90
CA MET A 70 6.66 7.59 8.95
C MET A 70 7.23 8.26 10.19
N PRO A 71 6.66 7.98 11.38
CA PRO A 71 7.33 8.32 12.62
C PRO A 71 8.69 7.61 12.67
N LYS A 72 9.71 8.27 13.24
CA LYS A 72 11.03 7.65 13.42
C LYS A 72 10.86 6.33 14.20
N PRO A 73 11.54 5.24 13.79
CA PRO A 73 11.54 3.99 14.56
C PRO A 73 11.89 4.25 16.03
N GLY A 74 11.29 3.47 16.93
CA GLY A 74 11.64 3.54 18.36
C GLY A 74 13.12 3.23 18.54
N ARG A 75 13.84 4.07 19.29
CA ARG A 75 15.22 3.78 19.71
C ARG A 75 15.26 2.60 20.67
#